data_AF-B1J367-F1
#
_entry.id   AF-B1J367-F1
#
_cell.length_a   1.000
_cell.length_b   1.000
_cell.length_c   1.000
_cell.angle_alpha   90.00
_cell.angle_beta   90.00
_cell.angle_gamma   90.00
#
_symmetry.space_group_name_H-M   'P 1'
#
loop_
_entity.id
_entity.type
_entity.pdbx_description
1 polymer ?
#
loop_
_entity_poly.entity_id
_entity_poly.type
_entity_poly.pdbx_seq_one_letter_code
_entity_poly.pdbx_strand_id
1 'polypeptide(L)'
;MNSRWILIGIGAAVGVGVLVAVGVLWAYGYYLGPVSRQATDWGSFGSVMSGAFTLLSSFATIGTLLFLYLQQLKNDERQQAQDIESRAKQEKHDEVVERQLAALTFEQYLNHRKLFIERLQEQAVFFNNVIAFSNPERVYNTVFAKNNPSNCDYVVYIESPDKAKPHDLTDCMAIYNSISSLLENYRDKEKHLDLIQKIFHLQGCLGFAYVGPNREGDIYFLGHHTGINIYCIQESISRIEYVLNSILFYTGNDEAPTIKHKASTGLLRDALYDTLTHYHRAKGAIEIRYTIAALPHFHKIYEASQQHFIVTERILEETFVRLSTLFSDHSEIEKLKDFEYADHLTDVIHFEIKRRKEQYKSDPSAVAILEIIERDHWAAMEELGITE
;
A
#
# COMPACT_ATOMS: atom_id res chain seq x y z
N MET A 1 14.62 -68.32 -8.45
CA MET A 1 15.54 -69.46 -8.25
C MET A 1 16.21 -69.31 -6.90
N ASN A 2 16.04 -70.26 -5.98
CA ASN A 2 16.46 -70.08 -4.58
C ASN A 2 17.99 -69.91 -4.49
N SER A 3 18.46 -68.79 -3.92
CA SER A 3 19.89 -68.43 -3.76
C SER A 3 20.75 -69.57 -3.16
N ARG A 4 20.13 -70.42 -2.33
CA ARG A 4 20.76 -71.64 -1.79
C ARG A 4 21.19 -72.66 -2.86
N TRP A 5 20.40 -72.89 -3.90
CA TRP A 5 20.72 -73.85 -4.97
C TRP A 5 21.89 -73.39 -5.84
N ILE A 6 22.04 -72.08 -5.98
CA ILE A 6 23.12 -71.48 -6.75
C ILE A 6 24.44 -71.55 -5.99
N LEU A 7 24.44 -71.24 -4.68
CA LEU A 7 25.60 -71.41 -3.82
C LEU A 7 26.04 -72.88 -3.73
N ILE A 8 25.08 -73.81 -3.69
CA ILE A 8 25.35 -75.26 -3.78
C ILE A 8 25.97 -75.60 -5.14
N GLY A 9 25.47 -75.03 -6.24
CA GLY A 9 26.03 -75.23 -7.59
C GLY A 9 27.46 -74.71 -7.75
N ILE A 10 27.77 -73.53 -7.22
CA ILE A 10 29.14 -72.97 -7.21
C ILE A 10 30.07 -73.84 -6.35
N GLY A 11 29.61 -74.22 -5.15
CA GLY A 11 30.37 -75.12 -4.27
C GLY A 11 30.66 -76.47 -4.92
N ALA A 12 29.69 -77.04 -5.63
CA ALA A 12 29.86 -78.28 -6.38
C ALA A 12 30.83 -78.12 -7.55
N ALA A 13 30.74 -77.04 -8.33
CA ALA A 13 31.64 -76.80 -9.47
C ALA A 13 33.10 -76.57 -9.04
N VAL A 14 33.33 -75.77 -8.00
CA VAL A 14 34.67 -75.58 -7.42
C VAL A 14 35.19 -76.88 -6.81
N GLY A 15 34.33 -77.61 -6.08
CA GLY A 15 34.67 -78.92 -5.52
C GLY A 15 35.09 -79.94 -6.60
N VAL A 16 34.34 -80.03 -7.71
CA VAL A 16 34.69 -80.87 -8.86
C VAL A 16 35.98 -80.41 -9.52
N GLY A 17 36.20 -79.10 -9.71
CA GLY A 17 37.43 -78.56 -10.27
C GLY A 17 38.68 -78.91 -9.44
N VAL A 18 38.58 -78.79 -8.11
CA VAL A 18 39.66 -79.19 -7.18
C VAL A 18 39.87 -80.71 -7.22
N LEU A 19 38.80 -81.50 -7.23
CA LEU A 19 38.89 -82.96 -7.32
C LEU A 19 39.53 -83.43 -8.63
N VAL A 20 39.23 -82.77 -9.75
CA VAL A 20 39.87 -83.06 -11.04
C VAL A 20 41.34 -82.69 -11.01
N ALA A 21 41.72 -81.52 -10.47
CA ALA A 21 43.12 -81.12 -10.36
C ALA A 21 43.93 -82.06 -9.45
N VAL A 22 43.38 -82.43 -8.30
CA VAL A 22 43.99 -83.40 -7.37
C VAL A 22 44.05 -84.79 -8.01
N GLY A 23 43.00 -85.22 -8.71
CA GLY A 23 42.94 -86.51 -9.40
C GLY A 23 43.95 -86.62 -10.54
N VAL A 24 44.16 -85.54 -11.29
CA VAL A 24 45.18 -85.46 -12.35
C VAL A 24 46.58 -85.51 -11.74
N LEU A 25 46.84 -84.77 -10.65
CA LEU A 25 48.11 -84.83 -9.91
C LEU A 25 48.39 -86.22 -9.33
N TRP A 26 47.37 -86.87 -8.76
CA TRP A 26 47.47 -88.21 -8.19
C TRP A 26 47.73 -89.27 -9.26
N ALA A 27 46.98 -89.23 -10.37
CA ALA A 27 47.20 -90.14 -11.51
C ALA A 27 48.59 -89.95 -12.10
N TYR A 28 49.05 -88.71 -12.27
CA TYR A 28 50.40 -88.42 -12.76
C TYR A 28 51.48 -88.97 -11.82
N GLY A 29 51.34 -88.75 -10.51
CA GLY A 29 52.27 -89.28 -9.50
C GLY A 29 52.29 -90.81 -9.42
N TYR A 30 51.15 -91.47 -9.64
CA TYR A 30 51.05 -92.93 -9.63
C TYR A 30 51.66 -93.58 -10.89
N TYR A 31 51.42 -93.01 -12.07
CA TYR A 31 51.86 -93.61 -13.35
C TYR A 31 53.32 -93.29 -13.73
N LEU A 32 53.90 -92.18 -13.27
CA LEU A 32 55.25 -91.76 -13.69
C LEU A 32 56.35 -91.91 -12.63
N GLY A 33 56.02 -92.26 -11.39
CA GLY A 33 57.01 -92.47 -10.32
C GLY A 33 57.80 -91.19 -9.95
N PRO A 34 58.78 -91.25 -9.02
CA PRO A 34 59.43 -90.06 -8.49
C PRO A 34 60.40 -89.42 -9.50
N VAL A 35 60.09 -88.17 -9.87
CA VAL A 35 60.94 -87.16 -10.54
C VAL A 35 61.74 -87.65 -11.76
N SER A 36 61.14 -87.55 -12.95
CA SER A 36 61.81 -87.81 -14.23
C SER A 36 62.97 -86.82 -14.50
N ARG A 37 64.08 -87.33 -15.04
CA ARG A 37 65.26 -86.55 -15.46
C ARG A 37 65.18 -86.06 -16.91
N GLN A 38 64.10 -86.38 -17.65
CA GLN A 38 63.91 -85.97 -19.04
C GLN A 38 63.11 -84.66 -19.13
N ALA A 39 63.64 -83.67 -19.86
CA ALA A 39 63.02 -82.35 -20.01
C ALA A 39 61.63 -82.41 -20.70
N THR A 40 61.39 -83.42 -21.54
CA THR A 40 60.11 -83.65 -22.25
C THR A 40 58.96 -84.00 -21.30
N ASP A 41 59.24 -84.70 -20.20
CA ASP A 41 58.22 -85.07 -19.21
C ASP A 41 57.82 -83.87 -18.36
N TRP A 42 58.76 -82.94 -18.10
CA TRP A 42 58.46 -81.66 -17.45
C TRP A 42 57.61 -80.73 -18.34
N GLY A 43 57.83 -80.75 -19.66
CA GLY A 43 56.98 -80.03 -20.61
C GLY A 43 55.54 -80.60 -20.65
N SER A 44 55.40 -81.92 -20.65
CA SER A 44 54.10 -82.60 -20.62
C SER A 44 53.36 -82.38 -19.29
N PHE A 45 54.07 -82.45 -18.16
CA PHE A 45 53.54 -82.07 -16.85
C PHE A 45 53.07 -80.62 -16.81
N GLY A 46 53.89 -79.69 -17.31
CA GLY A 46 53.56 -78.27 -17.39
C GLY A 46 52.30 -78.02 -18.23
N SER A 47 52.12 -78.73 -19.34
CA SER A 47 50.92 -78.65 -20.17
C SER A 47 49.66 -79.17 -19.46
N VAL A 48 49.76 -80.32 -18.79
CA VAL A 48 48.64 -80.91 -18.03
C VAL A 48 48.25 -80.05 -16.82
N MET A 49 49.24 -79.54 -16.09
CA MET A 49 49.05 -78.63 -14.97
C MET A 49 48.46 -77.30 -15.42
N SER A 50 48.98 -76.73 -16.53
CA SER A 50 48.43 -75.52 -17.12
C SER A 50 46.97 -75.74 -17.55
N GLY A 51 46.63 -76.87 -18.16
CA GLY A 51 45.25 -77.22 -18.51
C GLY A 51 44.33 -77.36 -17.29
N ALA A 52 44.78 -78.07 -16.24
CA ALA A 52 44.01 -78.26 -15.02
C ALA A 52 43.79 -76.94 -14.25
N PHE A 53 44.82 -76.10 -14.13
CA PHE A 53 44.70 -74.78 -13.51
C PHE A 53 43.90 -73.78 -14.34
N THR A 54 43.96 -73.87 -15.67
CA THR A 54 43.11 -73.04 -16.56
C THR A 54 41.64 -73.40 -16.40
N LEU A 55 41.32 -74.69 -16.28
CA LEU A 55 39.96 -75.17 -16.03
C LEU A 55 39.47 -74.78 -14.64
N LEU A 56 40.31 -74.93 -13.61
CA LEU A 56 40.01 -74.45 -12.25
C LEU A 56 39.79 -72.93 -12.22
N SER A 57 40.64 -72.16 -12.90
CA SER A 57 40.53 -70.70 -13.02
C SER A 57 39.24 -70.31 -13.73
N SER A 58 38.86 -71.01 -14.80
CA SER A 58 37.61 -70.78 -15.52
C SER A 58 36.38 -71.03 -14.62
N PHE A 59 36.38 -72.11 -13.82
CA PHE A 59 35.31 -72.35 -12.85
C PHE A 59 35.26 -71.30 -11.74
N ALA A 60 36.42 -70.83 -11.26
CA ALA A 60 36.48 -69.74 -10.31
C ALA A 60 35.88 -68.45 -10.89
N THR A 61 36.20 -68.10 -12.15
CA THR A 61 35.64 -66.93 -12.85
C THR A 61 34.13 -67.06 -13.07
N ILE A 62 33.63 -68.24 -13.44
CA ILE A 62 32.18 -68.50 -13.55
C ILE A 62 31.51 -68.31 -12.19
N GLY A 63 32.11 -68.83 -11.11
CA GLY A 63 31.61 -68.66 -9.75
C GLY A 63 31.54 -67.20 -9.31
N THR A 64 32.58 -66.40 -9.59
CA THR A 64 32.59 -64.98 -9.24
C THR A 64 31.59 -64.16 -10.05
N LEU A 65 31.47 -64.38 -11.36
CA LEU A 65 30.47 -63.71 -12.20
C LEU A 65 29.05 -63.98 -11.71
N LEU A 66 28.77 -65.22 -11.31
CA LEU A 66 27.44 -65.62 -10.87
C LEU A 66 27.11 -65.10 -9.47
N PHE A 67 28.11 -65.00 -8.59
CA PHE A 67 27.98 -64.30 -7.31
C PHE A 67 27.69 -62.80 -7.50
N LEU A 68 28.43 -62.12 -8.40
CA LEU A 68 28.20 -60.71 -8.73
C LEU A 68 26.80 -60.49 -9.30
N TYR A 69 26.33 -61.37 -10.19
CA TYR A 69 24.97 -61.30 -10.74
C TYR A 69 23.89 -61.43 -9.65
N LEU A 70 24.05 -62.36 -8.71
CA LEU A 70 23.15 -62.49 -7.57
C LEU A 70 23.18 -61.29 -6.63
N GLN A 71 24.36 -60.71 -6.42
CA GLN A 71 24.52 -59.50 -5.61
C GLN A 71 23.83 -58.31 -6.28
N GLN A 72 23.93 -58.19 -7.60
CA GLN A 72 23.24 -57.17 -8.39
C GLN A 72 21.72 -57.31 -8.24
N LEU A 73 21.15 -58.49 -8.48
CA LEU A 73 19.70 -58.71 -8.32
C LEU A 73 19.20 -58.35 -6.92
N LYS A 74 19.93 -58.74 -5.87
CA LYS A 74 19.58 -58.42 -4.48
C LYS A 74 19.71 -56.92 -4.17
N ASN A 75 20.68 -56.25 -4.77
CA ASN A 75 20.83 -54.80 -4.64
C ASN A 75 19.70 -54.08 -5.36
N ASP A 76 19.30 -54.54 -6.56
CA ASP A 76 18.19 -53.98 -7.33
C ASP A 76 16.87 -54.10 -6.56
N GLU A 77 16.58 -55.25 -5.94
CA GLU A 77 15.39 -55.44 -5.10
C GLU A 77 15.36 -54.50 -3.88
N ARG A 78 16.52 -54.31 -3.22
CA ARG A 78 16.65 -53.40 -2.07
C ARG A 78 16.50 -51.94 -2.49
N GLN A 79 17.07 -51.58 -3.64
CA GLN A 79 16.99 -50.24 -4.18
C GLN A 79 15.55 -49.91 -4.58
N GLN A 80 14.83 -50.82 -5.24
CA GLN A 80 13.41 -50.65 -5.55
C GLN A 80 12.56 -50.46 -4.29
N ALA A 81 12.79 -51.26 -3.24
CA ALA A 81 12.07 -51.11 -1.98
C ALA A 81 12.35 -49.75 -1.30
N GLN A 82 13.61 -49.30 -1.32
CA GLN A 82 14.01 -47.99 -0.79
C GLN A 82 13.45 -46.83 -1.61
N ASP A 83 13.38 -46.96 -2.94
CA ASP A 83 12.82 -45.94 -3.82
C ASP A 83 11.31 -45.77 -3.58
N ILE A 84 10.58 -46.87 -3.39
CA ILE A 84 9.14 -46.85 -3.04
C ILE A 84 8.93 -46.17 -1.68
N GLU A 85 9.72 -46.53 -0.66
CA GLU A 85 9.63 -45.91 0.66
C GLU A 85 9.99 -44.41 0.63
N SER A 86 11.01 -44.04 -0.15
CA SER A 86 11.45 -42.65 -0.31
C SER A 86 10.38 -41.80 -1.00
N ARG A 87 9.72 -42.33 -2.03
CA ARG A 87 8.58 -41.67 -2.69
C ARG A 87 7.41 -41.46 -1.72
N ALA A 88 7.03 -42.49 -0.96
CA ALA A 88 5.94 -42.37 0.01
C ALA A 88 6.27 -41.39 1.16
N LYS A 89 7.55 -41.30 1.57
CA LYS A 89 8.02 -40.29 2.54
C LYS A 89 7.98 -38.89 1.95
N GLN A 90 8.35 -38.74 0.68
CA GLN A 90 8.34 -37.47 -0.03
C GLN A 90 6.91 -36.96 -0.22
N GLU A 91 5.97 -37.81 -0.64
CA GLU A 91 4.55 -37.46 -0.75
C GLU A 91 3.97 -36.96 0.60
N LYS A 92 4.27 -37.66 1.70
CA LYS A 92 3.84 -37.21 3.04
C LYS A 92 4.51 -35.91 3.47
N HIS A 93 5.79 -35.75 3.13
CA HIS A 93 6.51 -34.51 3.42
C HIS A 93 5.89 -33.35 2.66
N ASP A 94 5.60 -33.53 1.37
CA ASP A 94 4.97 -32.52 0.52
C ASP A 94 3.58 -32.13 1.02
N GLU A 95 2.77 -33.11 1.48
CA GLU A 95 1.48 -32.84 2.13
C GLU A 95 1.61 -32.01 3.42
N VAL A 96 2.60 -32.35 4.27
CA VAL A 96 2.86 -31.58 5.51
C VAL A 96 3.32 -30.17 5.17
N VAL A 97 4.19 -30.01 4.18
CA VAL A 97 4.68 -28.71 3.70
C VAL A 97 3.53 -27.87 3.16
N GLU A 98 2.64 -28.44 2.35
CA GLU A 98 1.47 -27.72 1.82
C GLU A 98 0.56 -27.21 2.94
N ARG A 99 0.29 -28.05 3.95
CA ARG A 99 -0.50 -27.65 5.13
C ARG A 99 0.19 -26.55 5.94
N GLN A 100 1.52 -26.63 6.09
CA GLN A 100 2.30 -25.59 6.76
C GLN A 100 2.29 -24.27 5.99
N LEU A 101 2.42 -24.31 4.67
CA LEU A 101 2.33 -23.14 3.80
C LEU A 101 0.94 -22.50 3.88
N ALA A 102 -0.14 -23.30 3.83
CA ALA A 102 -1.50 -22.79 3.98
C ALA A 102 -1.73 -22.12 5.35
N ALA A 103 -1.23 -22.73 6.43
CA ALA A 103 -1.30 -22.14 7.77
C ALA A 103 -0.51 -20.82 7.86
N LEU A 104 0.69 -20.78 7.27
CA LEU A 104 1.51 -19.56 7.21
C LEU A 104 0.81 -18.45 6.41
N THR A 105 0.22 -18.76 5.25
CA THR A 105 -0.52 -17.78 4.44
C THR A 105 -1.74 -17.24 5.19
N PHE A 106 -2.45 -18.09 5.93
CA PHE A 106 -3.56 -17.65 6.77
C PHE A 106 -3.09 -16.70 7.89
N GLU A 107 -2.00 -17.03 8.58
CA GLU A 107 -1.41 -16.16 9.60
C GLU A 107 -0.92 -14.83 9.00
N GLN A 108 -0.28 -14.85 7.83
CA GLN A 108 0.14 -13.66 7.11
C GLN A 108 -1.05 -12.77 6.77
N TYR A 109 -2.14 -13.34 6.25
CA TYR A 109 -3.37 -12.60 5.94
C TYR A 109 -3.96 -11.93 7.19
N LEU A 110 -4.09 -12.66 8.30
CA LEU A 110 -4.63 -12.11 9.55
C LEU A 110 -3.76 -10.99 10.10
N ASN A 111 -2.45 -11.19 10.12
CA ASN A 111 -1.50 -10.20 10.64
C ASN A 111 -1.44 -8.96 9.74
N HIS A 112 -1.40 -9.13 8.43
CA HIS A 112 -1.39 -8.01 7.47
C HIS A 112 -2.66 -7.16 7.58
N ARG A 113 -3.83 -7.81 7.63
CA ARG A 113 -5.12 -7.14 7.84
C ARG A 113 -5.16 -6.38 9.17
N LYS A 114 -4.72 -7.03 10.25
CA LYS A 114 -4.68 -6.42 11.59
C LYS A 114 -3.77 -5.17 11.61
N LEU A 115 -2.54 -5.30 11.13
CA LEU A 115 -1.56 -4.20 11.10
C LEU A 115 -2.04 -3.03 10.25
N PHE A 116 -2.66 -3.29 9.10
CA PHE A 116 -3.25 -2.24 8.26
C PHE A 116 -4.33 -1.46 9.01
N ILE A 117 -5.25 -2.16 9.69
CA ILE A 117 -6.33 -1.53 10.45
C ILE A 117 -5.78 -0.74 11.64
N GLU A 118 -4.82 -1.32 12.39
CA GLU A 118 -4.13 -0.64 13.48
C GLU A 118 -3.47 0.64 12.98
N ARG A 119 -2.82 0.60 11.82
CA ARG A 119 -2.22 1.78 11.21
C ARG A 119 -3.26 2.86 10.91
N LEU A 120 -4.41 2.52 10.31
CA LEU A 120 -5.48 3.50 10.08
C LEU A 120 -5.97 4.13 11.39
N GLN A 121 -6.04 3.36 12.48
CA GLN A 121 -6.40 3.91 13.78
C GLN A 121 -5.33 4.84 14.34
N GLU A 122 -4.05 4.51 14.18
CA GLU A 122 -2.93 5.41 14.52
C GLU A 122 -3.01 6.73 13.76
N GLN A 123 -3.46 6.72 12.50
CA GLN A 123 -3.70 7.93 11.71
C GLN A 123 -4.77 8.82 12.35
N ALA A 124 -5.87 8.23 12.82
CA ALA A 124 -6.91 8.98 13.54
C ALA A 124 -6.37 9.61 14.82
N VAL A 125 -5.56 8.87 15.60
CA VAL A 125 -4.90 9.37 16.81
C VAL A 125 -3.91 10.49 16.49
N PHE A 126 -3.12 10.36 15.43
CA PHE A 126 -2.16 11.38 14.99
C PHE A 126 -2.83 12.73 14.72
N PHE A 127 -4.05 12.72 14.16
CA PHE A 127 -4.85 13.92 13.96
C PHE A 127 -5.77 14.26 15.15
N ASN A 128 -5.41 13.87 16.38
CA ASN A 128 -6.18 14.15 17.60
C ASN A 128 -7.66 13.71 17.51
N ASN A 129 -7.92 12.60 16.81
CA ASN A 129 -9.26 12.05 16.59
C ASN A 129 -10.24 12.99 15.86
N VAL A 130 -9.75 13.98 15.10
CA VAL A 130 -10.63 14.82 14.24
C VAL A 130 -11.06 14.10 12.97
N ILE A 131 -10.43 12.96 12.66
CA ILE A 131 -10.87 12.04 11.60
C ILE A 131 -11.21 10.68 12.21
N ALA A 132 -12.17 9.98 11.61
CA ALA A 132 -12.56 8.64 12.03
C ALA A 132 -12.77 7.71 10.83
N PHE A 133 -12.28 6.47 10.96
CA PHE A 133 -12.49 5.40 9.99
C PHE A 133 -13.71 4.58 10.41
N SER A 134 -14.88 4.86 9.81
CA SER A 134 -16.13 4.20 10.19
C SER A 134 -16.14 2.70 9.85
N ASN A 135 -15.44 2.32 8.78
CA ASN A 135 -15.35 0.94 8.33
C ASN A 135 -13.95 0.64 7.76
N PRO A 136 -12.94 0.40 8.61
CA PRO A 136 -11.56 0.16 8.15
C PRO A 136 -11.45 -1.17 7.38
N GLU A 137 -12.34 -2.13 7.66
CA GLU A 137 -12.44 -3.40 6.94
C GLU A 137 -12.81 -3.21 5.47
N ARG A 138 -13.74 -2.29 5.19
CA ARG A 138 -14.07 -1.92 3.81
C ARG A 138 -12.84 -1.38 3.08
N VAL A 139 -12.07 -0.50 3.74
CA VAL A 139 -10.84 0.05 3.14
C VAL A 139 -9.84 -1.05 2.82
N TYR A 140 -9.60 -1.97 3.76
CA TYR A 140 -8.70 -3.10 3.53
C TYR A 140 -9.15 -3.96 2.34
N ASN A 141 -10.42 -4.34 2.29
CA ASN A 141 -10.96 -5.20 1.22
C ASN A 141 -10.98 -4.50 -0.15
N THR A 142 -11.10 -3.18 -0.18
CA THR A 142 -11.05 -2.42 -1.44
C THR A 142 -9.61 -2.25 -1.94
N VAL A 143 -8.68 -1.94 -1.04
CA VAL A 143 -7.25 -1.79 -1.39
C VAL A 143 -6.64 -3.14 -1.76
N PHE A 144 -6.92 -4.19 -0.99
CA PHE A 144 -6.38 -5.53 -1.18
C PHE A 144 -7.46 -6.53 -1.63
N ALA A 145 -8.13 -6.22 -2.75
CA ALA A 145 -9.27 -7.01 -3.24
C ALA A 145 -8.97 -8.50 -3.54
N LYS A 146 -7.70 -8.87 -3.72
CA LYS A 146 -7.27 -10.26 -3.95
C LYS A 146 -6.94 -11.01 -2.65
N ASN A 147 -6.83 -10.32 -1.53
CA ASN A 147 -6.42 -10.93 -0.27
C ASN A 147 -7.58 -11.69 0.37
N ASN A 148 -7.31 -12.92 0.78
CA ASN A 148 -8.26 -13.81 1.43
C ASN A 148 -7.46 -14.83 2.28
N PRO A 149 -8.11 -15.68 3.11
CA PRO A 149 -7.43 -16.68 3.93
C PRO A 149 -6.45 -17.60 3.19
N SER A 150 -6.56 -17.74 1.87
CA SER A 150 -5.72 -18.58 1.02
C SER A 150 -4.72 -17.80 0.15
N ASN A 151 -4.78 -16.46 0.12
CA ASN A 151 -3.88 -15.62 -0.68
C ASN A 151 -3.62 -14.28 0.02
N CYS A 152 -2.35 -13.88 0.16
CA CYS A 152 -1.97 -12.63 0.78
C CYS A 152 -0.90 -11.92 -0.05
N ASP A 153 -1.32 -10.91 -0.81
CA ASP A 153 -0.45 -10.02 -1.57
C ASP A 153 -0.18 -8.74 -0.78
N TYR A 154 1.07 -8.28 -0.79
CA TYR A 154 1.51 -7.04 -0.13
C TYR A 154 1.60 -5.86 -1.12
N VAL A 155 1.71 -6.15 -2.41
CA VAL A 155 1.89 -5.13 -3.46
C VAL A 155 0.61 -5.00 -4.27
N VAL A 156 0.13 -3.77 -4.42
CA VAL A 156 -1.04 -3.46 -5.25
C VAL A 156 -0.59 -2.58 -6.41
N TYR A 157 -0.77 -3.05 -7.63
CA TYR A 157 -0.42 -2.28 -8.82
C TYR A 157 -1.47 -1.22 -9.12
N ILE A 158 -1.03 0.04 -9.21
CA ILE A 158 -1.86 1.14 -9.68
C ILE A 158 -1.92 1.06 -11.21
N GLU A 159 -3.12 0.86 -11.75
CA GLU A 159 -3.33 0.72 -13.20
C GLU A 159 -3.59 2.09 -13.86
N SER A 160 -3.86 2.09 -15.16
CA SER A 160 -4.35 3.27 -15.87
C SER A 160 -5.73 3.69 -15.36
N PRO A 161 -6.06 4.99 -15.30
CA PRO A 161 -7.38 5.48 -14.84
C PRO A 161 -8.58 4.83 -15.54
N ASP A 162 -8.44 4.43 -16.80
CA ASP A 162 -9.51 3.78 -17.58
C ASP A 162 -9.93 2.40 -17.03
N LYS A 163 -9.13 1.81 -16.15
CA LYS A 163 -9.38 0.52 -15.50
C LYS A 163 -9.72 0.65 -14.01
N ALA A 164 -9.83 1.89 -13.52
CA ALA A 164 -10.13 2.16 -12.13
C ALA A 164 -11.49 1.54 -11.74
N LYS A 165 -11.50 0.79 -10.64
CA LYS A 165 -12.72 0.33 -10.00
C LYS A 165 -13.12 1.33 -8.91
N PRO A 166 -14.42 1.52 -8.64
CA PRO A 166 -14.86 2.44 -7.60
C PRO A 166 -14.15 2.19 -6.27
N HIS A 167 -13.59 3.25 -5.69
CA HIS A 167 -12.88 3.25 -4.42
C HIS A 167 -11.53 2.50 -4.38
N ASP A 168 -11.07 1.92 -5.49
CA ASP A 168 -9.74 1.31 -5.52
C ASP A 168 -8.63 2.37 -5.47
N LEU A 169 -7.38 1.91 -5.31
CA LEU A 169 -6.25 2.83 -5.19
C LEU A 169 -6.00 3.61 -6.48
N THR A 170 -6.36 3.05 -7.64
CA THR A 170 -6.25 3.73 -8.95
C THR A 170 -7.23 4.89 -9.05
N ASP A 171 -8.48 4.69 -8.62
CA ASP A 171 -9.53 5.70 -8.52
C ASP A 171 -9.13 6.80 -7.53
N CYS A 172 -8.64 6.42 -6.33
CA CYS A 172 -8.14 7.38 -5.34
C CYS A 172 -7.05 8.29 -5.93
N MET A 173 -6.08 7.71 -6.64
CA MET A 173 -5.00 8.47 -7.30
C MET A 173 -5.52 9.34 -8.45
N ALA A 174 -6.47 8.87 -9.24
CA ALA A 174 -7.09 9.65 -10.31
C ALA A 174 -7.84 10.87 -9.74
N ILE A 175 -8.60 10.69 -8.65
CA ILE A 175 -9.30 11.77 -7.95
C ILE A 175 -8.29 12.75 -7.36
N TYR A 176 -7.23 12.26 -6.70
CA TYR A 176 -6.17 13.10 -6.13
C TYR A 176 -5.48 13.98 -7.18
N ASN A 177 -5.13 13.40 -8.34
CA ASN A 177 -4.56 14.15 -9.45
C ASN A 177 -5.55 15.18 -10.02
N SER A 178 -6.84 14.82 -10.07
CA SER A 178 -7.89 15.76 -10.49
C SER A 178 -8.03 16.94 -9.51
N ILE A 179 -7.98 16.69 -8.19
CA ILE A 179 -7.96 17.75 -7.16
C ILE A 179 -6.76 18.69 -7.40
N SER A 180 -5.57 18.15 -7.66
CA SER A 180 -4.36 18.95 -7.97
C SER A 180 -4.60 19.95 -9.10
N SER A 181 -5.29 19.53 -10.16
CA SER A 181 -5.61 20.39 -11.31
C SER A 181 -6.70 21.42 -11.01
N LEU A 182 -7.62 21.11 -10.10
CA LEU A 182 -8.72 22.00 -9.71
C LEU A 182 -8.27 23.09 -8.74
N LEU A 183 -7.28 22.80 -7.89
CA LEU A 183 -6.70 23.78 -6.95
C LEU A 183 -6.06 24.99 -7.67
N GLU A 184 -5.69 24.85 -8.93
CA GLU A 184 -5.13 25.93 -9.75
C GLU A 184 -6.21 26.75 -10.48
N ASN A 185 -7.49 26.36 -10.37
CA ASN A 185 -8.59 27.07 -10.99
C ASN A 185 -9.23 28.07 -10.00
N TYR A 186 -9.16 29.36 -10.34
CA TYR A 186 -9.72 30.44 -9.53
C TYR A 186 -10.90 31.17 -10.18
N ARG A 187 -11.36 30.72 -11.36
CA ARG A 187 -12.29 31.48 -12.20
C ARG A 187 -13.59 30.75 -12.46
N ASP A 188 -13.54 29.43 -12.55
CA ASP A 188 -14.66 28.60 -12.97
C ASP A 188 -15.42 28.09 -11.74
N LYS A 189 -16.59 28.68 -11.52
CA LYS A 189 -17.46 28.36 -10.37
C LYS A 189 -17.88 26.89 -10.36
N GLU A 190 -18.04 26.25 -11.51
CA GLU A 190 -18.38 24.81 -11.55
C GLU A 190 -17.23 23.95 -11.05
N LYS A 191 -15.98 24.33 -11.39
CA LYS A 191 -14.78 23.62 -10.93
C LYS A 191 -14.54 23.79 -9.44
N HIS A 192 -14.97 24.90 -8.85
CA HIS A 192 -14.93 25.07 -7.40
C HIS A 192 -15.89 24.10 -6.68
N LEU A 193 -17.09 23.87 -7.24
CA LEU A 193 -18.02 22.86 -6.71
C LEU A 193 -17.45 21.45 -6.88
N ASP A 194 -16.91 21.16 -8.06
CA ASP A 194 -16.26 19.87 -8.36
C ASP A 194 -15.07 19.61 -7.43
N LEU A 195 -14.30 20.65 -7.07
CA LEU A 195 -13.20 20.56 -6.11
C LEU A 195 -13.70 20.06 -4.74
N ILE A 196 -14.72 20.71 -4.17
CA ILE A 196 -15.28 20.32 -2.87
C ILE A 196 -15.84 18.89 -2.94
N GLN A 197 -16.56 18.58 -4.01
CA GLN A 197 -17.16 17.27 -4.21
C GLN A 197 -16.09 16.17 -4.34
N LYS A 198 -14.99 16.42 -5.06
CA LYS A 198 -13.87 15.48 -5.19
C LYS A 198 -13.07 15.33 -3.91
N ILE A 199 -12.85 16.40 -3.15
CA ILE A 199 -12.20 16.31 -1.83
C ILE A 199 -13.05 15.43 -0.91
N PHE A 200 -14.35 15.69 -0.81
CA PHE A 200 -15.27 14.89 0.00
C PHE A 200 -15.36 13.44 -0.50
N HIS A 201 -15.41 13.22 -1.81
CA HIS A 201 -15.43 11.89 -2.40
C HIS A 201 -14.15 11.11 -2.10
N LEU A 202 -12.97 11.74 -2.20
CA LEU A 202 -11.69 11.10 -1.92
C LEU A 202 -11.57 10.70 -0.45
N GLN A 203 -12.02 11.53 0.50
CA GLN A 203 -12.12 11.13 1.91
C GLN A 203 -12.98 9.87 2.06
N GLY A 204 -14.12 9.83 1.37
CA GLY A 204 -15.00 8.65 1.31
C GLY A 204 -14.31 7.41 0.74
N CYS A 205 -13.52 7.54 -0.33
CA CYS A 205 -12.74 6.43 -0.92
C CYS A 205 -11.67 5.93 0.04
N LEU A 206 -10.92 6.84 0.67
CA LEU A 206 -9.92 6.52 1.71
C LEU A 206 -10.55 6.00 3.00
N GLY A 207 -11.88 6.13 3.13
CA GLY A 207 -12.69 5.55 4.19
C GLY A 207 -12.63 6.25 5.53
N PHE A 208 -12.22 7.51 5.54
CA PHE A 208 -12.32 8.36 6.72
C PHE A 208 -13.35 9.48 6.52
N ALA A 209 -13.91 9.92 7.62
CA ALA A 209 -14.76 11.11 7.70
C ALA A 209 -14.20 12.08 8.73
N TYR A 210 -14.48 13.37 8.57
CA TYR A 210 -14.17 14.35 9.58
C TYR A 210 -15.22 14.31 10.70
N VAL A 211 -14.76 14.25 11.94
CA VAL A 211 -15.57 14.20 13.17
C VAL A 211 -15.11 15.22 14.22
N GLY A 212 -14.23 16.15 13.81
CA GLY A 212 -13.75 17.22 14.67
C GLY A 212 -14.83 18.24 15.02
N PRO A 213 -14.52 19.17 15.96
CA PRO A 213 -15.44 20.23 16.34
C PRO A 213 -15.67 21.20 15.17
N ASN A 214 -16.83 21.85 15.17
CA ASN A 214 -17.13 22.92 14.23
C ASN A 214 -16.20 24.12 14.45
N ARG A 215 -15.73 24.69 13.36
CA ARG A 215 -14.89 25.88 13.29
C ARG A 215 -15.50 26.91 12.35
N GLU A 216 -15.12 28.17 12.55
CA GLU A 216 -15.50 29.26 11.65
C GLU A 216 -15.04 28.99 10.22
N GLY A 217 -15.98 29.04 9.27
CA GLY A 217 -15.68 28.82 7.86
C GLY A 217 -15.67 27.35 7.42
N ASP A 218 -16.15 26.44 8.27
CA ASP A 218 -16.31 25.04 7.89
C ASP A 218 -17.37 24.87 6.80
N ILE A 219 -17.04 24.07 5.80
CA ILE A 219 -17.89 23.76 4.66
C ILE A 219 -18.66 22.48 4.93
N TYR A 220 -19.97 22.56 4.76
CA TYR A 220 -20.89 21.44 4.83
C TYR A 220 -21.38 21.08 3.44
N PHE A 221 -21.44 19.78 3.14
CA PHE A 221 -21.96 19.24 1.88
C PHE A 221 -23.12 18.30 2.19
N LEU A 222 -24.33 18.64 1.71
CA LEU A 222 -25.57 17.92 1.98
C LEU A 222 -25.81 17.66 3.48
N GLY A 223 -25.49 18.65 4.31
CA GLY A 223 -25.61 18.55 5.77
C GLY A 223 -24.50 17.79 6.48
N HIS A 224 -23.53 17.22 5.74
CA HIS A 224 -22.36 16.54 6.31
C HIS A 224 -21.17 17.48 6.44
N HIS A 225 -20.46 17.38 7.56
CA HIS A 225 -19.20 18.10 7.76
C HIS A 225 -18.12 17.51 6.85
N THR A 226 -17.58 18.33 5.94
CA THR A 226 -16.60 17.86 4.95
C THR A 226 -15.17 17.81 5.49
N GLY A 227 -14.93 18.38 6.67
CA GLY A 227 -13.58 18.64 7.17
C GLY A 227 -12.81 19.69 6.38
N ILE A 228 -13.46 20.36 5.41
CA ILE A 228 -12.89 21.47 4.64
C ILE A 228 -13.25 22.77 5.33
N ASN A 229 -12.24 23.59 5.59
CA ASN A 229 -12.41 24.94 6.10
C ASN A 229 -11.94 25.94 5.05
N ILE A 230 -12.74 26.98 4.79
CA ILE A 230 -12.45 27.94 3.72
C ILE A 230 -11.17 28.74 3.97
N TYR A 231 -10.79 28.96 5.23
CA TYR A 231 -9.60 29.71 5.62
C TYR A 231 -8.35 28.83 5.65
N CYS A 232 -8.49 27.51 5.82
CA CYS A 232 -7.37 26.58 5.90
C CYS A 232 -7.57 25.28 5.10
N ILE A 233 -7.92 25.42 3.81
CA ILE A 233 -8.13 24.28 2.87
C ILE A 233 -6.91 23.37 2.83
N GLN A 234 -5.70 23.94 2.90
CA GLN A 234 -4.42 23.24 2.97
C GLN A 234 -4.36 22.15 4.05
N GLU A 235 -5.03 22.34 5.20
CA GLU A 235 -5.04 21.33 6.27
C GLU A 235 -5.83 20.09 5.86
N SER A 236 -6.91 20.31 5.12
CA SER A 236 -7.80 19.24 4.62
C SER A 236 -7.08 18.38 3.59
N ILE A 237 -6.35 19.05 2.68
CA ILE A 237 -5.49 18.39 1.71
C ILE A 237 -4.35 17.65 2.41
N SER A 238 -3.72 18.25 3.43
CA SER A 238 -2.65 17.60 4.20
C SER A 238 -3.12 16.33 4.90
N ARG A 239 -4.35 16.31 5.45
CA ARG A 239 -4.97 15.11 6.03
C ARG A 239 -5.13 14.01 4.98
N ILE A 240 -5.66 14.36 3.80
CA ILE A 240 -5.84 13.43 2.68
C ILE A 240 -4.51 12.86 2.21
N GLU A 241 -3.51 13.71 1.99
CA GLU A 241 -2.16 13.32 1.57
C GLU A 241 -1.53 12.32 2.54
N TYR A 242 -1.63 12.60 3.84
CA TYR A 242 -1.02 11.76 4.87
C TYR A 242 -1.68 10.37 4.93
N VAL A 243 -3.02 10.32 4.87
CA VAL A 243 -3.75 9.04 4.83
C VAL A 243 -3.46 8.28 3.53
N LEU A 244 -3.50 8.96 2.39
CA LEU A 244 -3.20 8.35 1.08
C LEU A 244 -1.78 7.79 1.04
N ASN A 245 -0.78 8.55 1.45
CA ASN A 245 0.61 8.11 1.48
C ASN A 245 0.85 6.96 2.47
N SER A 246 0.13 6.94 3.59
CA SER A 246 0.16 5.78 4.50
C SER A 246 -0.38 4.52 3.82
N ILE A 247 -1.40 4.62 2.98
CA ILE A 247 -1.94 3.47 2.22
C ILE A 247 -0.98 3.08 1.06
N LEU A 248 -0.42 4.06 0.35
CA LEU A 248 0.57 3.82 -0.72
C LEU A 248 1.81 3.08 -0.18
N PHE A 249 2.31 3.49 0.98
CA PHE A 249 3.40 2.79 1.66
C PHE A 249 3.08 1.32 1.94
N TYR A 250 1.88 1.04 2.47
CA TYR A 250 1.45 -0.33 2.78
C TYR A 250 1.21 -1.20 1.54
N THR A 251 1.00 -0.58 0.38
CA THR A 251 0.76 -1.27 -0.89
C THR A 251 2.01 -1.37 -1.76
N GLY A 252 3.17 -0.94 -1.24
CA GLY A 252 4.44 -0.96 -1.95
C GLY A 252 4.53 0.05 -3.09
N ASN A 253 3.75 1.13 -3.05
CA ASN A 253 3.77 2.21 -4.04
C ASN A 253 4.55 3.43 -3.54
N ASP A 254 5.04 4.23 -4.49
CA ASP A 254 5.69 5.51 -4.20
C ASP A 254 4.69 6.53 -3.62
N GLU A 255 5.21 7.46 -2.81
CA GLU A 255 4.40 8.55 -2.24
C GLU A 255 3.81 9.45 -3.34
N ALA A 256 2.58 9.88 -3.14
CA ALA A 256 1.94 10.83 -4.04
C ALA A 256 2.61 12.21 -3.93
N PRO A 257 2.80 12.94 -5.06
CA PRO A 257 3.36 14.28 -5.04
C PRO A 257 2.51 15.23 -4.17
N THR A 258 3.14 16.00 -3.29
CA THR A 258 2.45 16.96 -2.43
C THR A 258 1.79 18.10 -3.22
N ILE A 259 0.50 18.33 -3.00
CA ILE A 259 -0.32 19.39 -3.61
C ILE A 259 -0.84 20.42 -2.59
N LYS A 260 -0.65 20.22 -1.27
CA LYS A 260 -1.12 21.14 -0.22
C LYS A 260 -0.71 22.60 -0.42
N HIS A 261 0.45 22.85 -1.02
CA HIS A 261 0.96 24.19 -1.33
C HIS A 261 0.10 24.94 -2.36
N LYS A 262 -0.66 24.23 -3.19
CA LYS A 262 -1.60 24.84 -4.15
C LYS A 262 -2.87 25.34 -3.46
N ALA A 263 -3.22 24.74 -2.32
CA ALA A 263 -4.40 25.08 -1.54
C ALA A 263 -4.20 26.25 -0.57
N SER A 264 -2.99 26.81 -0.46
CA SER A 264 -2.65 27.88 0.49
C SER A 264 -2.78 29.29 -0.10
N THR A 265 -3.44 29.44 -1.27
CA THR A 265 -3.54 30.74 -1.95
C THR A 265 -4.79 31.50 -1.52
N GLY A 266 -4.65 32.79 -1.17
CA GLY A 266 -5.79 33.65 -0.84
C GLY A 266 -6.79 33.79 -2.00
N LEU A 267 -6.31 33.72 -3.24
CA LEU A 267 -7.17 33.73 -4.43
C LEU A 267 -8.15 32.56 -4.48
N LEU A 268 -7.73 31.36 -4.07
CA LEU A 268 -8.62 30.20 -4.01
C LEU A 268 -9.70 30.37 -2.95
N ARG A 269 -9.32 30.87 -1.76
CA ARG A 269 -10.25 31.18 -0.67
C ARG A 269 -11.33 32.14 -1.15
N ASP A 270 -10.92 33.26 -1.76
CA ASP A 270 -11.85 34.30 -2.22
C ASP A 270 -12.78 33.78 -3.32
N ALA A 271 -12.22 33.04 -4.28
CA ALA A 271 -12.99 32.45 -5.38
C ALA A 271 -13.99 31.38 -4.89
N LEU A 272 -13.61 30.57 -3.90
CA LEU A 272 -14.50 29.61 -3.25
C LEU A 272 -15.58 30.33 -2.46
N TYR A 273 -15.24 31.37 -1.69
CA TYR A 273 -16.22 32.11 -0.89
C TYR A 273 -17.29 32.71 -1.80
N ASP A 274 -16.90 33.42 -2.86
CA ASP A 274 -17.83 33.98 -3.85
C ASP A 274 -18.71 32.90 -4.49
N THR A 275 -18.11 31.75 -4.81
CA THR A 275 -18.87 30.65 -5.42
C THR A 275 -19.89 30.07 -4.46
N LEU A 276 -19.50 29.77 -3.23
CA LEU A 276 -20.38 29.12 -2.26
C LEU A 276 -21.51 30.01 -1.76
N THR A 277 -21.28 31.33 -1.72
CA THR A 277 -22.29 32.29 -1.24
C THR A 277 -23.20 32.80 -2.35
N HIS A 278 -22.64 33.14 -3.53
CA HIS A 278 -23.40 33.80 -4.59
C HIS A 278 -23.87 32.86 -5.70
N TYR A 279 -23.23 31.70 -5.90
CA TYR A 279 -23.59 30.82 -7.02
C TYR A 279 -24.85 29.99 -6.72
N HIS A 280 -25.88 30.15 -7.57
CA HIS A 280 -27.19 29.52 -7.36
C HIS A 280 -27.13 27.99 -7.26
N ARG A 281 -26.18 27.31 -7.94
CA ARG A 281 -26.06 25.85 -7.87
C ARG A 281 -25.42 25.34 -6.57
N ALA A 282 -24.69 26.21 -5.86
CA ALA A 282 -24.15 25.86 -4.55
C ALA A 282 -25.26 25.85 -3.48
N LYS A 283 -26.26 26.74 -3.63
CA LYS A 283 -27.32 26.95 -2.65
C LYS A 283 -28.13 25.68 -2.40
N GLY A 284 -28.30 25.34 -1.13
CA GLY A 284 -29.07 24.18 -0.66
C GLY A 284 -28.29 22.87 -0.64
N ALA A 285 -27.14 22.79 -1.31
CA ALA A 285 -26.26 21.63 -1.25
C ALA A 285 -24.99 21.90 -0.45
N ILE A 286 -24.43 23.11 -0.55
CA ILE A 286 -23.20 23.50 0.14
C ILE A 286 -23.49 24.70 1.03
N GLU A 287 -23.00 24.64 2.27
CA GLU A 287 -23.17 25.69 3.27
C GLU A 287 -21.83 25.99 3.94
N ILE A 288 -21.51 27.26 4.13
CA ILE A 288 -20.41 27.68 5.01
C ILE A 288 -21.02 28.01 6.37
N ARG A 289 -20.51 27.40 7.44
CA ARG A 289 -20.98 27.66 8.80
C ARG A 289 -20.10 28.68 9.51
N TYR A 290 -20.78 29.57 10.22
CA TYR A 290 -20.20 30.58 11.10
C TYR A 290 -20.86 30.47 12.46
N THR A 291 -20.07 30.52 13.52
CA THR A 291 -20.57 30.77 14.88
C THR A 291 -20.54 32.27 15.17
N ILE A 292 -19.56 32.99 14.61
CA ILE A 292 -19.47 34.45 14.71
C ILE A 292 -20.38 35.08 13.66
N ALA A 293 -21.52 35.62 14.09
CA ALA A 293 -22.53 36.20 13.21
C ALA A 293 -22.04 37.42 12.39
N ALA A 294 -20.99 38.11 12.87
CA ALA A 294 -20.38 39.24 12.16
C ALA A 294 -19.53 38.85 10.94
N LEU A 295 -19.07 37.59 10.82
CA LEU A 295 -18.14 37.18 9.76
C LEU A 295 -18.69 37.35 8.33
N PRO A 296 -19.94 36.97 8.02
CA PRO A 296 -20.54 37.26 6.71
C PRO A 296 -20.53 38.75 6.35
N HIS A 297 -20.69 39.64 7.33
CA HIS A 297 -20.63 41.09 7.10
C HIS A 297 -19.21 41.55 6.80
N PHE A 298 -18.21 41.08 7.55
CA PHE A 298 -16.81 41.36 7.23
C PHE A 298 -16.39 40.87 5.85
N HIS A 299 -16.92 39.74 5.38
CA HIS A 299 -16.67 39.28 4.01
C HIS A 299 -17.25 40.22 2.95
N LYS A 300 -18.46 40.74 3.15
CA LYS A 300 -19.05 41.75 2.25
C LYS A 300 -18.24 43.05 2.23
N ILE A 301 -17.80 43.50 3.40
CA ILE A 301 -16.93 44.68 3.53
C ILE A 301 -15.61 44.43 2.79
N TYR A 302 -15.03 43.24 2.95
CA TYR A 302 -13.82 42.83 2.26
C TYR A 302 -14.00 42.82 0.74
N GLU A 303 -15.04 42.20 0.20
CA GLU A 303 -15.33 42.21 -1.24
C GLU A 303 -15.53 43.63 -1.79
N ALA A 304 -16.28 44.46 -1.07
CA ALA A 304 -16.52 45.85 -1.47
C ALA A 304 -15.24 46.71 -1.38
N SER A 305 -14.37 46.45 -0.40
CA SER A 305 -13.08 47.15 -0.23
C SER A 305 -12.10 46.93 -1.39
N GLN A 306 -12.30 45.85 -2.18
CA GLN A 306 -11.46 45.55 -3.36
C GLN A 306 -11.77 46.43 -4.57
N GLN A 307 -12.84 47.22 -4.54
CA GLN A 307 -13.18 48.11 -5.65
C GLN A 307 -12.18 49.27 -5.75
N HIS A 308 -11.70 49.51 -6.97
CA HIS A 308 -10.74 50.57 -7.28
C HIS A 308 -11.46 51.74 -7.97
N PHE A 309 -11.25 52.97 -7.51
CA PHE A 309 -11.75 54.19 -8.20
C PHE A 309 -10.71 54.79 -9.13
N ILE A 310 -9.46 54.75 -8.70
CA ILE A 310 -8.29 55.09 -9.50
C ILE A 310 -7.57 53.77 -9.74
N VAL A 311 -7.04 53.54 -10.94
CA VAL A 311 -6.40 52.27 -11.36
C VAL A 311 -5.40 51.70 -10.33
N THR A 312 -4.87 52.53 -9.43
CA THR A 312 -3.89 52.19 -8.41
C THR A 312 -4.39 52.21 -6.96
N GLU A 313 -5.59 52.71 -6.64
CA GLU A 313 -6.03 52.90 -5.25
C GLU A 313 -7.40 52.27 -4.98
N ARG A 314 -7.44 51.38 -3.97
CA ARG A 314 -8.67 50.79 -3.42
C ARG A 314 -9.45 51.81 -2.59
N ILE A 315 -10.78 51.65 -2.56
CA ILE A 315 -11.68 52.48 -1.75
C ILE A 315 -11.30 52.50 -0.26
N LEU A 316 -10.97 51.34 0.30
CA LEU A 316 -10.61 51.15 1.70
C LEU A 316 -9.38 50.23 1.79
N GLU A 317 -8.20 50.76 1.50
CA GLU A 317 -6.95 49.98 1.50
C GLU A 317 -6.60 49.46 2.90
N GLU A 318 -6.78 50.27 3.95
CA GLU A 318 -6.45 49.84 5.31
C GLU A 318 -7.38 48.72 5.78
N THR A 319 -8.68 48.89 5.56
CA THR A 319 -9.71 47.87 5.81
C THR A 319 -9.43 46.59 5.02
N PHE A 320 -9.09 46.71 3.73
CA PHE A 320 -8.74 45.56 2.90
C PHE A 320 -7.55 44.79 3.50
N VAL A 321 -6.49 45.49 3.89
CA VAL A 321 -5.29 44.85 4.47
C VAL A 321 -5.63 44.16 5.79
N ARG A 322 -6.40 44.81 6.67
CA ARG A 322 -6.82 44.24 7.96
C ARG A 322 -7.69 43.00 7.79
N LEU A 323 -8.70 43.07 6.93
CA LEU A 323 -9.59 41.94 6.65
C LEU A 323 -8.88 40.82 5.88
N SER A 324 -7.98 41.15 4.96
CA SER A 324 -7.16 40.13 4.28
C SER A 324 -6.26 39.38 5.26
N THR A 325 -5.75 40.07 6.28
CA THR A 325 -4.96 39.47 7.37
C THR A 325 -5.84 38.61 8.25
N LEU A 326 -7.00 39.12 8.66
CA LEU A 326 -8.00 38.38 9.43
C LEU A 326 -8.42 37.06 8.74
N PHE A 327 -8.66 37.09 7.43
CA PHE A 327 -9.07 35.91 6.67
C PHE A 327 -7.91 35.03 6.21
N SER A 328 -6.66 35.38 6.53
CA SER A 328 -5.49 34.63 6.06
C SER A 328 -5.37 33.26 6.71
N ASP A 329 -5.87 33.12 7.94
CA ASP A 329 -5.85 31.87 8.70
C ASP A 329 -7.00 31.82 9.71
N HIS A 330 -7.37 30.60 10.12
CA HIS A 330 -8.39 30.40 11.15
C HIS A 330 -7.99 30.99 12.51
N SER A 331 -6.70 30.95 12.88
CA SER A 331 -6.22 31.49 14.15
C SER A 331 -6.43 33.00 14.29
N GLU A 332 -6.38 33.74 13.18
CA GLU A 332 -6.65 35.18 13.16
C GLU A 332 -8.14 35.47 13.39
N ILE A 333 -9.03 34.62 12.86
CA ILE A 333 -10.48 34.74 13.06
C ILE A 333 -10.85 34.53 14.53
N GLU A 334 -10.17 33.62 15.22
CA GLU A 334 -10.42 33.39 16.64
C GLU A 334 -10.17 34.63 17.50
N LYS A 335 -9.34 35.58 17.04
CA LYS A 335 -9.09 36.85 17.75
C LYS A 335 -10.32 37.74 17.80
N LEU A 336 -11.31 37.57 16.91
CA LEU A 336 -12.58 38.30 16.99
C LEU A 336 -13.41 37.95 18.23
N LYS A 337 -13.08 36.86 18.93
CA LYS A 337 -13.70 36.53 20.22
C LYS A 337 -13.19 37.46 21.34
N ASP A 338 -12.04 38.12 21.15
CA ASP A 338 -11.52 39.14 22.04
C ASP A 338 -12.16 40.49 21.71
N PHE A 339 -12.84 41.07 22.69
CA PHE A 339 -13.54 42.34 22.54
C PHE A 339 -12.58 43.47 22.17
N GLU A 340 -11.38 43.56 22.76
CA GLU A 340 -10.45 44.67 22.48
C GLU A 340 -9.95 44.61 21.03
N TYR A 341 -9.69 43.41 20.53
CA TYR A 341 -9.28 43.20 19.15
C TYR A 341 -10.43 43.53 18.18
N ALA A 342 -11.63 43.06 18.48
CA ALA A 342 -12.82 43.30 17.67
C ALA A 342 -13.16 44.80 17.61
N ASP A 343 -13.16 45.49 18.75
CA ASP A 343 -13.38 46.94 18.90
C ASP A 343 -12.37 47.76 18.10
N HIS A 344 -11.08 47.46 18.26
CA HIS A 344 -10.03 48.11 17.49
C HIS A 344 -10.17 47.88 15.97
N LEU A 345 -10.51 46.65 15.55
CA LEU A 345 -10.75 46.36 14.13
C LEU A 345 -11.92 47.19 13.60
N THR A 346 -13.02 47.27 14.35
CA THR A 346 -14.19 48.05 13.95
C THR A 346 -13.88 49.55 13.90
N ASP A 347 -13.12 50.08 14.85
CA ASP A 347 -12.70 51.49 14.87
C ASP A 347 -11.88 51.88 13.64
N VAL A 348 -10.94 51.02 13.23
CA VAL A 348 -10.13 51.23 12.02
C VAL A 348 -11.04 51.32 10.79
N ILE A 349 -12.01 50.42 10.67
CA ILE A 349 -12.97 50.40 9.55
C ILE A 349 -13.84 51.68 9.59
N HIS A 350 -14.39 52.04 10.74
CA HIS A 350 -15.23 53.24 10.92
C HIS A 350 -14.50 54.52 10.53
N PHE A 351 -13.28 54.69 11.03
CA PHE A 351 -12.47 55.86 10.77
C PHE A 351 -12.10 55.98 9.29
N GLU A 352 -11.74 54.86 8.64
CA GLU A 352 -11.43 54.87 7.22
C GLU A 352 -12.67 55.21 6.37
N ILE A 353 -13.83 54.63 6.68
CA ILE A 353 -15.11 54.95 6.02
C ILE A 353 -15.40 56.45 6.12
N LYS A 354 -15.35 57.04 7.33
CA LYS A 354 -15.59 58.48 7.54
C LYS A 354 -14.63 59.34 6.72
N ARG A 355 -13.33 59.01 6.74
CA ARG A 355 -12.30 59.73 5.97
C ARG A 355 -12.58 59.67 4.46
N ARG A 356 -12.91 58.49 3.93
CA ARG A 356 -13.14 58.29 2.49
C ARG A 356 -14.44 58.91 2.01
N LYS A 357 -15.50 58.94 2.84
CA LYS A 357 -16.75 59.63 2.51
C LYS A 357 -16.54 61.12 2.29
N GLU A 358 -15.71 61.78 3.11
CA GLU A 358 -15.40 63.20 2.91
C GLU A 358 -14.53 63.40 1.65
N GLN A 359 -13.56 62.51 1.41
CA GLN A 359 -12.70 62.56 0.22
C GLN A 359 -13.49 62.41 -1.08
N TYR A 360 -14.45 61.49 -1.14
CA TYR A 360 -15.22 61.16 -2.35
C TYR A 360 -16.62 61.77 -2.37
N LYS A 361 -16.88 62.80 -1.57
CA LYS A 361 -18.20 63.46 -1.44
C LYS A 361 -18.81 63.92 -2.76
N SER A 362 -17.99 64.21 -3.77
CA SER A 362 -18.40 64.63 -5.10
C SER A 362 -18.60 63.47 -6.10
N ASP A 363 -18.32 62.23 -5.72
CA ASP A 363 -18.52 61.02 -6.53
C ASP A 363 -19.70 60.20 -5.97
N PRO A 364 -20.89 60.29 -6.59
CA PRO A 364 -22.07 59.55 -6.13
C PRO A 364 -21.89 58.03 -6.12
N SER A 365 -21.08 57.48 -7.04
CA SER A 365 -20.83 56.03 -7.10
C SER A 365 -20.02 55.58 -5.89
N ALA A 366 -18.99 56.35 -5.54
CA ALA A 366 -18.14 56.04 -4.39
C ALA A 366 -18.89 56.16 -3.07
N VAL A 367 -19.72 57.19 -2.93
CA VAL A 367 -20.56 57.36 -1.73
C VAL A 367 -21.53 56.20 -1.58
N ALA A 368 -22.18 55.74 -2.66
CA ALA A 368 -23.10 54.61 -2.60
C ALA A 368 -22.42 53.30 -2.12
N ILE A 369 -21.19 53.04 -2.57
CA ILE A 369 -20.42 51.87 -2.12
C ILE A 369 -20.05 52.01 -0.64
N LEU A 370 -19.60 53.19 -0.20
CA LEU A 370 -19.27 53.47 1.20
C LEU A 370 -20.48 53.36 2.13
N GLU A 371 -21.68 53.72 1.67
CA GLU A 371 -22.94 53.54 2.42
C GLU A 371 -23.29 52.05 2.60
N ILE A 372 -23.07 51.23 1.57
CA ILE A 372 -23.25 49.77 1.68
C ILE A 372 -22.26 49.20 2.70
N ILE A 373 -20.99 49.58 2.61
CA ILE A 373 -19.94 49.14 3.52
C ILE A 373 -20.24 49.57 4.96
N GLU A 374 -20.66 50.82 5.17
CA GLU A 374 -21.04 51.33 6.49
C GLU A 374 -22.22 50.56 7.08
N ARG A 375 -23.25 50.25 6.29
CA ARG A 375 -24.38 49.44 6.77
C ARG A 375 -23.93 48.05 7.22
N ASP A 376 -23.12 47.36 6.42
CA ASP A 376 -22.59 46.04 6.80
C ASP A 376 -21.62 46.14 7.98
N HIS A 377 -20.89 47.25 8.13
CA HIS A 377 -20.02 47.52 9.27
C HIS A 377 -20.81 47.69 10.58
N TRP A 378 -21.90 48.47 10.56
CA TRP A 378 -22.80 48.60 11.70
C TRP A 378 -23.42 47.27 12.12
N ALA A 379 -23.85 46.46 11.16
CA ALA A 379 -24.36 45.13 11.44
C ALA A 379 -23.28 44.23 12.06
N ALA A 380 -22.04 44.30 11.59
CA ALA A 380 -20.92 43.58 12.19
C ALA A 380 -20.65 44.02 13.64
N MET A 381 -20.70 45.33 13.92
CA MET A 381 -20.53 45.87 15.29
C MET A 381 -21.63 45.38 16.24
N GLU A 382 -22.89 45.44 15.79
CA GLU A 382 -24.05 44.98 16.57
C GLU A 382 -23.91 43.50 16.95
N GLU A 383 -23.56 42.65 15.98
CA GLU A 383 -23.36 41.21 16.19
C GLU A 383 -22.14 40.88 17.08
N LEU A 384 -21.18 41.80 17.20
CA LEU A 384 -20.04 41.68 18.11
C LEU A 384 -20.31 42.30 19.50
N GLY A 385 -21.46 42.96 19.69
CA GLY A 385 -21.78 43.68 20.92
C GLY A 385 -20.94 44.95 21.13
N ILE A 386 -20.40 45.52 20.05
CA ILE A 386 -19.63 46.75 20.06
C ILE A 386 -20.60 47.91 19.83
N THR A 387 -20.72 48.80 20.81
CA THR A 387 -21.57 50.00 20.74
C THR A 387 -20.71 51.25 20.83
N GLU A 388 -21.05 52.28 20.05
CA GLU A 388 -20.36 53.60 20.02
C GLU A 388 -20.17 54.26 21.40
#